data_AF-A0A7J8M0D2-F1
#
_entry.id   AF-A0A7J8M0D2-F1
#
_cell.length_a   1.000
_cell.length_b   1.000
_cell.length_c   1.000
_cell.angle_alpha   90.00
_cell.angle_beta   90.00
_cell.angle_gamma   90.00
#
_symmetry.space_group_name_H-M   'P 1'
#
loop_
_entity.id
_entity.type
_entity.pdbx_description
1 polymer ?
#
loop_
_entity_poly.entity_id
_entity_poly.type
_entity_poly.pdbx_seq_one_letter_code
_entity_poly.pdbx_strand_id
1 'polypeptide(L)'
;MDVLCTHPMFGPESGKNGWKDLPLVYEKVRVRNETRCSSFLHIFESEGCRMVEMSCEEHDKVAARSQFLSHSIGRILAEMGIESTSMNTKSFETLVKLKESATNDSFDLFSGLFIHNRFAQQELMNLEQSFEKVKQRLLKKMSEQQSLSSV
;
A
#
# COMPACT_ATOMS: atom_id res chain seq x y z
N MET A 1 -20.84 -6.75 -24.78
CA MET A 1 -19.59 -7.01 -24.04
C MET A 1 -19.83 -6.65 -22.59
N ASP A 2 -19.52 -7.58 -21.69
CA ASP A 2 -19.54 -7.33 -20.24
C ASP A 2 -18.16 -6.88 -19.76
N VAL A 3 -18.10 -6.09 -18.70
CA VAL A 3 -16.89 -5.56 -18.05
C VAL A 3 -17.08 -5.66 -16.54
N LEU A 4 -16.18 -6.38 -15.88
CA LEU A 4 -16.04 -6.50 -14.44
C LEU A 4 -14.60 -6.10 -14.12
N CYS A 5 -14.42 -5.07 -13.31
CA CYS A 5 -13.10 -4.70 -12.80
C CYS A 5 -12.90 -5.36 -11.45
N THR A 6 -11.72 -5.91 -11.22
CA THR A 6 -11.37 -6.56 -9.94
C THR A 6 -9.95 -6.22 -9.52
N HIS A 7 -9.72 -6.15 -8.22
CA HIS A 7 -8.41 -6.09 -7.63
C HIS A 7 -8.37 -7.01 -6.40
N PRO A 8 -7.80 -8.22 -6.53
CA PRO A 8 -7.39 -9.00 -5.38
C PRO A 8 -6.32 -8.22 -4.63
N MET A 9 -6.61 -7.74 -3.42
CA MET A 9 -5.67 -6.93 -2.62
C MET A 9 -4.61 -7.80 -1.94
N PHE A 10 -4.17 -8.84 -2.64
CA PHE A 10 -3.23 -9.85 -2.22
C PHE A 10 -2.53 -10.46 -3.43
N GLY A 11 -1.34 -11.03 -3.21
CA GLY A 11 -0.52 -11.67 -4.23
C GLY A 11 0.04 -13.00 -3.76
N PRO A 12 1.02 -13.58 -4.48
CA PRO A 12 1.61 -14.87 -4.13
C PRO A 12 2.12 -14.93 -2.69
N GLU A 13 2.73 -13.85 -2.18
CA GLU A 13 3.29 -13.84 -0.82
C GLU A 13 2.22 -13.67 0.27
N SER A 14 1.28 -12.75 0.10
CA SER A 14 0.25 -12.49 1.11
C SER A 14 -0.88 -13.52 1.10
N GLY A 15 -1.12 -14.19 -0.03
CA GLY A 15 -2.11 -15.24 -0.22
C GLY A 15 -1.55 -16.66 -0.18
N LYS A 16 -0.28 -16.87 0.16
CA LYS A 16 0.38 -18.20 0.07
C LYS A 16 -0.28 -19.30 0.91
N ASN A 17 -0.97 -18.93 1.98
CA ASN A 17 -1.63 -19.86 2.89
C ASN A 17 -3.17 -19.90 2.70
N GLY A 18 -3.65 -19.49 1.53
CA GLY A 18 -5.08 -19.36 1.21
C GLY A 18 -5.57 -17.92 1.22
N TRP A 19 -6.79 -17.70 0.74
CA TRP A 19 -7.35 -16.34 0.52
C TRP A 19 -8.41 -15.94 1.54
N LYS A 20 -8.59 -16.76 2.58
CA LYS A 20 -9.54 -16.51 3.66
C LYS A 20 -9.27 -15.14 4.29
N ASP A 21 -10.34 -14.35 4.44
CA ASP A 21 -10.36 -13.00 5.01
C ASP A 21 -9.58 -11.92 4.23
N LEU A 22 -8.90 -12.29 3.12
CA LEU A 22 -8.22 -11.36 2.23
C LEU A 22 -9.22 -10.59 1.36
N PRO A 23 -8.99 -9.31 1.05
CA PRO A 23 -9.96 -8.51 0.32
C PRO A 23 -9.90 -8.79 -1.18
N LEU A 24 -11.06 -9.06 -1.80
CA LEU A 24 -11.26 -8.87 -3.23
C LEU A 24 -12.11 -7.61 -3.43
N VAL A 25 -11.52 -6.61 -4.07
CA VAL A 25 -12.25 -5.41 -4.50
C VAL A 25 -12.80 -5.63 -5.90
N TYR A 26 -14.04 -5.24 -6.17
CA TYR A 26 -14.61 -5.35 -7.52
C TYR A 26 -15.65 -4.27 -7.83
N GLU A 27 -15.82 -4.00 -9.13
CA GLU A 27 -16.87 -3.15 -9.68
C GLU A 27 -17.54 -3.82 -10.89
N LYS A 28 -18.86 -3.99 -10.84
CA LYS A 28 -19.67 -4.42 -11.99
C LYS A 28 -19.88 -3.27 -13.00
N VAL A 29 -18.82 -2.81 -13.65
CA VAL A 29 -18.83 -1.64 -14.56
C VAL A 29 -19.90 -1.75 -15.65
N ARG A 30 -20.02 -2.93 -16.28
CA ARG A 30 -21.08 -3.19 -17.26
C ARG A 30 -21.35 -4.69 -17.35
N VAL A 31 -22.35 -5.19 -16.65
CA VAL A 31 -22.68 -6.62 -16.65
C VAL A 31 -24.08 -6.82 -17.24
N ARG A 32 -24.20 -7.67 -18.28
CA ARG A 32 -25.49 -8.13 -18.81
C ARG A 32 -25.77 -9.58 -18.45
N ASN A 33 -24.73 -10.42 -18.42
CA ASN A 33 -24.84 -11.81 -17.97
C ASN A 33 -24.48 -11.91 -16.48
N GLU A 34 -25.47 -11.69 -15.62
CA GLU A 34 -25.31 -11.76 -14.17
C GLU A 34 -24.88 -13.16 -13.69
N THR A 35 -25.40 -14.22 -14.28
CA THR A 35 -25.02 -15.59 -13.90
C THR A 35 -23.52 -15.81 -14.08
N ARG A 36 -22.95 -15.42 -15.23
CA ARG A 36 -21.51 -15.54 -15.49
C ARG A 36 -20.68 -14.67 -14.54
N CYS A 37 -21.12 -13.44 -14.29
CA CYS A 37 -20.44 -12.53 -13.36
C CYS A 37 -20.40 -13.13 -11.95
N SER A 38 -21.55 -13.58 -11.45
CA SER A 38 -21.66 -14.21 -10.13
C SER A 38 -20.83 -15.50 -10.04
N SER A 39 -20.83 -16.35 -11.07
CA SER A 39 -19.97 -17.54 -11.09
C SER A 39 -18.49 -17.21 -10.99
N PHE A 40 -18.02 -16.12 -11.61
CA PHE A 40 -16.63 -15.68 -11.48
C PHE A 40 -16.32 -15.15 -10.08
N LEU A 41 -17.18 -14.27 -9.53
CA LEU A 41 -16.99 -13.73 -8.18
C LEU A 41 -17.03 -14.83 -7.12
N HIS A 42 -17.82 -15.88 -7.34
CA HIS A 42 -17.92 -17.03 -6.45
C HIS A 42 -16.60 -17.80 -6.28
N ILE A 43 -15.66 -17.70 -7.24
CA ILE A 43 -14.33 -18.29 -7.11
C ILE A 43 -13.63 -17.72 -5.87
N PHE A 44 -13.70 -16.41 -5.65
CA PHE A 44 -13.06 -15.74 -4.52
C PHE A 44 -13.88 -15.89 -3.24
N GLU A 45 -15.20 -15.79 -3.36
CA GLU A 45 -16.12 -15.95 -2.21
C GLU A 45 -15.99 -17.35 -1.59
N SER A 46 -15.92 -18.40 -2.40
CA SER A 46 -15.78 -19.79 -1.93
C SER A 46 -14.42 -20.08 -1.27
N GLU A 47 -13.37 -19.34 -1.65
CA GLU A 47 -12.07 -19.35 -0.97
C GLU A 47 -12.05 -18.50 0.32
N GLY A 48 -13.18 -17.89 0.68
CA GLY A 48 -13.35 -17.12 1.92
C GLY A 48 -12.84 -15.68 1.84
N CYS A 49 -12.67 -15.11 0.64
CA CYS A 49 -12.30 -13.70 0.50
C CYS A 49 -13.37 -12.79 1.10
N ARG A 50 -12.94 -11.65 1.64
CA ARG A 50 -13.85 -10.52 1.89
C ARG A 50 -14.16 -9.83 0.58
N MET A 51 -15.41 -9.98 0.14
CA MET A 51 -15.92 -9.38 -1.09
C MET A 51 -16.26 -7.91 -0.83
N VAL A 52 -15.57 -6.98 -1.52
CA VAL A 52 -15.73 -5.54 -1.36
C VAL A 52 -16.16 -4.92 -2.69
N GLU A 53 -17.44 -4.61 -2.83
CA GLU A 53 -17.95 -3.90 -4.00
C GLU A 53 -17.75 -2.38 -3.84
N MET A 54 -17.03 -1.76 -4.77
CA MET A 54 -16.82 -0.31 -4.82
C MET A 54 -16.46 0.15 -6.23
N SER A 55 -16.64 1.44 -6.53
CA SER A 55 -16.24 1.98 -7.83
C SER A 55 -14.73 2.00 -8.01
N CYS A 56 -14.25 1.92 -9.26
CA CYS A 56 -12.83 2.06 -9.60
C CYS A 56 -12.26 3.39 -9.08
N GLU A 57 -13.05 4.47 -9.12
CA GLU A 57 -12.62 5.78 -8.63
C GLU A 57 -12.38 5.78 -7.10
N GLU A 58 -13.31 5.21 -6.33
CA GLU A 58 -13.13 5.14 -4.87
C GLU A 58 -12.03 4.14 -4.51
N HIS A 59 -11.93 3.02 -5.23
CA HIS A 59 -10.81 2.10 -5.14
C HIS A 59 -9.47 2.83 -5.30
N ASP A 60 -9.28 3.59 -6.38
CA ASP A 60 -8.00 4.26 -6.66
C ASP A 60 -7.66 5.29 -5.58
N LYS A 61 -8.66 6.03 -5.10
CA LYS A 61 -8.49 6.98 -4.00
C LYS A 61 -8.04 6.29 -2.72
N VAL A 62 -8.64 5.13 -2.38
CA VAL A 62 -8.26 4.35 -1.20
C VAL A 62 -6.90 3.68 -1.39
N ALA A 63 -6.62 3.13 -2.56
CA ALA A 63 -5.37 2.45 -2.90
C ALA A 63 -4.17 3.43 -2.88
N ALA A 64 -4.36 4.67 -3.33
CA ALA A 64 -3.34 5.72 -3.27
C ALA A 64 -2.87 5.96 -1.82
N ARG A 65 -3.80 6.11 -0.88
CA ARG A 65 -3.51 6.37 0.54
C ARG A 65 -3.15 5.12 1.36
N SER A 66 -3.15 3.93 0.74
CA SER A 66 -2.89 2.67 1.44
C SER A 66 -1.80 1.85 0.74
N GLN A 67 -2.13 1.17 -0.36
CA GLN A 67 -1.21 0.32 -1.11
C GLN A 67 -0.03 1.12 -1.66
N PHE A 68 -0.28 2.20 -2.39
CA PHE A 68 0.79 3.01 -2.98
C PHE A 68 1.71 3.61 -1.90
N LEU A 69 1.13 4.12 -0.81
CA LEU A 69 1.89 4.62 0.34
C LEU A 69 2.75 3.52 0.99
N SER A 70 2.20 2.32 1.17
CA SER A 70 2.92 1.18 1.75
C SER A 70 4.11 0.77 0.88
N HIS A 71 3.92 0.66 -0.44
CA HIS A 71 5.01 0.39 -1.38
C HIS A 71 6.05 1.51 -1.40
N SER A 72 5.63 2.77 -1.36
CA SER A 72 6.52 3.92 -1.35
C SER A 72 7.44 3.88 -0.13
N ILE A 73 6.88 3.65 1.07
CA ILE A 73 7.67 3.51 2.30
C ILE A 73 8.61 2.29 2.20
N GLY A 74 8.11 1.13 1.78
CA GLY A 74 8.95 -0.07 1.64
C GLY A 74 10.14 0.14 0.69
N ARG A 75 9.94 0.84 -0.44
CA ARG A 75 11.00 1.16 -1.40
C ARG A 75 11.97 2.24 -0.89
N ILE A 76 11.50 3.25 -0.16
CA ILE A 76 12.39 4.21 0.51
C ILE A 76 13.28 3.49 1.52
N LEU A 77 12.73 2.55 2.30
CA LEU A 77 13.51 1.75 3.24
C LEU A 77 14.53 0.85 2.51
N ALA A 78 14.18 0.33 1.33
CA ALA A 78 15.11 -0.40 0.47
C ALA A 78 16.28 0.50 0.01
N GLU A 79 15.98 1.71 -0.47
CA GLU A 79 16.98 2.70 -0.90
C GLU A 79 17.88 3.15 0.26
N MET A 80 17.32 3.27 1.47
CA MET A 80 18.10 3.52 2.69
C MET A 80 19.03 2.37 3.07
N GLY A 81 18.90 1.19 2.44
CA GLY A 81 19.74 0.04 2.72
C GLY A 81 19.52 -0.55 4.11
N ILE A 82 18.31 -0.46 4.68
CA ILE A 82 18.09 -0.98 6.05
C ILE A 82 18.26 -2.49 6.11
N GLU A 83 18.90 -2.97 7.16
CA GLU A 83 19.09 -4.41 7.42
C GLU A 83 18.72 -4.74 8.86
N SER A 84 18.42 -6.01 9.10
CA SER A 84 18.21 -6.52 10.46
C SER A 84 19.47 -6.33 11.31
N THR A 85 19.28 -5.96 12.56
CA THR A 85 20.34 -5.74 13.54
C THR A 85 20.18 -6.66 14.76
N SER A 86 21.21 -6.76 15.60
CA SER A 86 21.16 -7.51 16.86
C SER A 86 20.23 -6.87 17.91
N MET A 87 19.78 -5.64 17.70
CA MET A 87 18.95 -4.87 18.64
C MET A 87 17.61 -4.47 18.02
N ASN A 88 17.07 -5.27 17.10
CA ASN A 88 15.79 -4.98 16.48
C ASN A 88 14.68 -4.84 17.53
N THR A 89 13.90 -3.77 17.39
CA THR A 89 12.58 -3.68 18.02
C THR A 89 11.56 -4.39 17.16
N LYS A 90 10.41 -4.79 17.73
CA LYS A 90 9.30 -5.40 16.96
C LYS A 90 8.79 -4.49 15.83
N SER A 91 8.79 -3.19 16.07
CA SER A 91 8.43 -2.21 15.03
C SER A 91 9.43 -2.21 13.89
N PHE A 92 10.74 -2.27 14.19
CA PHE A 92 11.76 -2.32 13.14
C PHE A 92 11.75 -3.65 12.38
N GLU A 93 11.51 -4.79 13.04
CA GLU A 93 11.27 -6.07 12.35
C GLU A 93 10.13 -5.95 11.31
N THR A 94 9.09 -5.18 11.62
CA THR A 94 7.97 -4.95 10.69
C THR A 94 8.38 -4.07 9.51
N LEU A 95 9.23 -3.07 9.72
CA LEU A 95 9.77 -2.24 8.63
C LEU A 95 10.69 -3.02 7.69
N VAL A 96 11.52 -3.92 8.23
CA VAL A 96 12.35 -4.83 7.43
C VAL A 96 11.47 -5.74 6.56
N LYS A 97 10.42 -6.33 7.14
CA LYS A 97 9.44 -7.13 6.37
C LYS A 97 8.71 -6.32 5.30
N LEU A 98 8.36 -5.06 5.58
CA LEU A 98 7.73 -4.17 4.60
C LEU A 98 8.68 -3.86 3.44
N LYS A 99 9.96 -3.59 3.72
CA LYS A 99 11.00 -3.46 2.70
C LYS A 99 11.03 -4.70 1.80
N GLU A 100 11.20 -5.88 2.40
CA GLU A 100 11.29 -7.16 1.67
C GLU A 100 10.07 -7.39 0.78
N SER A 101 8.87 -7.22 1.34
CA SER A 101 7.61 -7.37 0.61
C SER A 101 7.49 -6.39 -0.56
N ALA A 102 7.88 -5.13 -0.38
CA ALA A 102 7.78 -4.11 -1.42
C ALA A 102 8.80 -4.30 -2.54
N THR A 103 9.95 -4.93 -2.25
CA THR A 103 11.01 -5.22 -3.23
C THR A 103 10.82 -6.52 -3.99
N ASN A 104 9.95 -7.43 -3.51
CA ASN A 104 9.58 -8.64 -4.25
C ASN A 104 8.76 -8.33 -5.51
N ASP A 105 8.05 -7.19 -5.50
CA ASP A 105 7.33 -6.70 -6.67
C ASP A 105 8.24 -5.92 -7.61
N SER A 106 7.97 -6.05 -8.92
CA SER A 106 8.74 -5.35 -9.94
C SER A 106 8.61 -3.84 -9.81
N PHE A 107 9.64 -3.11 -10.25
CA PHE A 107 9.57 -1.66 -10.30
C PHE A 107 8.48 -1.17 -11.27
N ASP A 108 8.18 -1.94 -12.33
CA ASP A 108 7.08 -1.65 -13.25
C ASP A 108 5.73 -1.69 -12.56
N LEU A 109 5.48 -2.66 -11.68
CA LEU A 109 4.24 -2.71 -10.87
C LEU A 109 4.10 -1.45 -10.04
N PHE A 110 5.16 -1.07 -9.30
CA PHE A 110 5.15 0.13 -8.47
C PHE A 110 4.97 1.40 -9.29
N SER A 111 5.64 1.51 -10.43
CA SER A 111 5.49 2.63 -11.36
C SER A 111 4.05 2.72 -11.86
N GLY A 112 3.41 1.59 -12.15
CA GLY A 112 2.01 1.51 -12.51
C GLY A 112 1.06 2.06 -11.45
N LEU A 113 1.32 1.76 -10.16
CA LEU A 113 0.54 2.30 -9.03
C LEU A 113 0.58 3.83 -8.97
N PHE A 114 1.64 4.46 -9.48
CA PHE A 114 1.77 5.91 -9.55
C PHE A 114 1.20 6.49 -10.84
N ILE A 115 1.66 5.99 -11.99
CA ILE A 115 1.35 6.54 -13.31
C ILE A 115 -0.14 6.40 -13.65
N HIS A 116 -0.77 5.30 -13.24
CA HIS A 116 -2.17 5.00 -13.57
C HIS A 116 -3.18 5.37 -12.49
N ASN A 117 -2.74 5.89 -11.34
CA ASN A 117 -3.61 6.36 -10.28
C ASN A 117 -3.48 7.88 -10.11
N ARG A 118 -4.47 8.63 -10.58
CA ARG A 118 -4.48 10.10 -10.51
C ARG A 118 -4.39 10.67 -9.09
N PHE A 119 -4.69 9.88 -8.06
CA PHE A 119 -4.60 10.29 -6.66
C PHE A 119 -3.20 10.04 -6.05
N ALA A 120 -2.39 9.16 -6.65
CA ALA A 120 -1.08 8.78 -6.11
C ALA A 120 -0.09 9.96 -6.07
N GLN A 121 -0.17 10.87 -7.05
CA GLN A 121 0.68 12.06 -7.07
C GLN A 121 0.51 12.92 -5.81
N GLN A 122 -0.74 13.16 -5.40
CA GLN A 122 -1.02 13.94 -4.20
C GLN A 122 -0.52 13.21 -2.94
N GLU A 123 -0.68 11.90 -2.86
CA GLU A 123 -0.20 11.13 -1.70
C GLU A 123 1.32 11.09 -1.60
N LEU A 124 2.05 11.08 -2.73
CA LEU A 124 3.50 11.21 -2.71
C LEU A 124 3.94 12.58 -2.18
N MET A 125 3.29 13.67 -2.63
CA MET A 125 3.54 15.01 -2.09
C MET A 125 3.22 15.11 -0.60
N ASN A 126 2.13 14.47 -0.16
CA ASN A 126 1.75 14.42 1.26
C ASN A 126 2.83 13.72 2.09
N LEU A 127 3.38 12.61 1.59
CA LEU A 127 4.47 11.87 2.22
C LEU A 127 5.73 12.74 2.38
N GLU A 128 6.18 13.39 1.30
CA GLU A 128 7.34 14.28 1.30
C GLU A 128 7.17 15.44 2.29
N GLN A 129 6.05 16.15 2.22
CA GLN A 129 5.76 17.25 3.12
C GLN A 129 5.69 16.80 4.59
N SER A 130 5.14 15.61 4.84
CA SER A 130 5.06 15.05 6.20
C SER A 130 6.44 14.72 6.75
N PHE A 131 7.32 14.15 5.91
CA PHE A 131 8.71 13.89 6.26
C PHE A 131 9.45 15.19 6.63
N GLU A 132 9.34 16.22 5.79
CA GLU A 132 9.99 17.51 6.04
C GLU A 132 9.45 18.18 7.31
N LYS A 133 8.13 18.14 7.56
CA LYS A 133 7.52 18.66 8.80
C LYS A 133 8.07 17.96 10.04
N VAL A 134 8.23 16.63 10.01
CA VAL A 134 8.81 15.88 11.14
C VAL A 134 10.28 16.26 11.35
N LYS A 135 11.07 16.31 10.28
CA LYS A 135 12.47 16.74 10.32
C LYS A 135 12.62 18.14 10.92
N GLN A 136 11.83 19.11 10.48
CA GLN A 136 11.90 20.48 10.99
C GLN A 136 11.54 20.58 12.47
N ARG A 137 10.57 19.80 12.94
CA ARG A 137 10.24 19.73 14.39
C ARG A 137 11.42 19.22 15.22
N LEU A 138 12.16 18.23 14.72
CA LEU A 138 13.34 17.69 15.39
C LEU A 138 14.48 18.72 15.44
N LEU A 139 14.79 19.37 14.32
CA LEU A 139 15.83 20.39 14.24
C LEU A 139 15.53 21.59 15.14
N LYS A 140 14.27 22.03 15.17
CA LYS A 140 13.84 23.10 16.07
C LYS A 140 14.10 22.73 17.54
N LYS A 141 13.68 21.54 17.96
CA LYS A 141 13.88 21.07 19.34
C LYS A 141 15.36 20.97 19.71
N MET A 142 16.22 20.56 18.77
CA MET A 142 17.67 20.54 18.97
C MET A 142 18.23 21.95 19.19
N SER A 143 17.80 22.94 18.39
CA SER A 143 18.26 24.33 18.53
C SER A 143 17.83 24.96 19.86
N GLU A 144 16.61 24.67 20.32
CA GLU A 144 16.10 25.14 21.62
C GLU A 144 16.97 24.58 22.77
N GLN A 145 17.31 23.29 22.74
CA GLN A 145 18.17 22.67 23.76
C GLN A 145 19.58 23.25 23.79
N GLN A 146 20.17 23.53 22.61
CA GLN A 146 21.50 24.15 22.52
C GLN A 146 21.51 25.57 23.08
N SER A 147 20.42 26.34 22.91
CA SER A 147 20.29 27.68 23.49
C SER A 147 20.18 27.67 25.02
N LEU A 148 19.49 26.66 25.59
CA LEU A 148 19.34 26.47 27.04
C LEU A 148 20.62 26.00 27.73
N SER A 149 21.47 25.23 27.04
CA SER A 149 22.77 24.79 27.57
C SER A 149 23.88 25.85 27.45
N SER A 150 23.59 27.00 26.84
CA SER A 150 24.52 28.11 26.62
C SER A 150 24.32 29.28 27.60
N VAL A 151 23.40 29.13 28.56
CA VAL A 151 23.07 30.08 29.64
C VAL A 151 23.40 29.41 30.97
#